data_AF-G4CRN5-F1
#
_entry.id   AF-G4CRN5-F1
#
_cell.length_a   1.000
_cell.length_b   1.000
_cell.length_c   1.000
_cell.angle_alpha   90.00
_cell.angle_beta   90.00
_cell.angle_gamma   90.00
#
_symmetry.space_group_name_H-M   'P 1'
#
loop_
_entity.id
_entity.type
_entity.pdbx_description
1 polymer ?
#
loop_
_entity_poly.entity_id
_entity_poly.type
_entity_poly.pdbx_seq_one_letter_code
_entity_poly.pdbx_strand_id
1 'polypeptide(L)' 'MIVVSHKNKQNKKGVLNRQGRWGVQPEFDEIYLSEEEPSIAVKNAQGWGTYDFSGKQIIQP' A
#
# COMPACT_ATOMS: atom_id res chain seq x y z
N MET A 1 -9.26 -3.81 -3.54
CA MET A 1 -8.15 -3.01 -4.10
C MET A 1 -7.19 -3.95 -4.84
N ILE A 2 -6.20 -3.45 -5.58
CA ILE A 2 -5.19 -4.33 -6.21
C ILE A 2 -3.80 -3.79 -5.88
N VAL A 3 -2.90 -4.68 -5.45
CA VAL A 3 -1.47 -4.36 -5.26
C VAL A 3 -0.78 -4.39 -6.62
N VAL A 4 -0.03 -3.33 -6.92
CA VAL A 4 0.72 -3.21 -8.17
C VAL A 4 2.20 -2.96 -7.89
N SER A 5 3.05 -3.67 -8.62
CA SER A 5 4.51 -3.51 -8.56
C SER A 5 4.97 -2.52 -9.63
N HIS A 6 5.71 -1.50 -9.22
CA HIS A 6 6.23 -0.49 -10.13
C HIS A 6 7.67 -0.84 -10.58
N LYS A 7 7.78 -1.40 -11.78
CA LYS A 7 9.01 -2.00 -12.34
C LYS A 7 10.21 -1.03 -12.39
N ASN A 8 9.98 0.28 -12.51
CA ASN A 8 11.05 1.30 -12.60
C ASN A 8 11.49 1.89 -11.24
N LYS A 9 10.85 1.52 -10.12
CA LYS A 9 11.22 1.98 -8.77
C LYS A 9 11.77 0.82 -7.93
N GLN A 10 12.77 0.09 -8.38
CA GLN A 10 13.38 -1.00 -7.58
C GLN A 10 12.37 -2.01 -7.00
N ASN A 11 11.31 -2.35 -7.74
CA ASN A 11 10.22 -3.22 -7.27
C ASN A 11 9.38 -2.69 -6.10
N LYS A 12 9.35 -1.36 -5.85
CA LYS A 12 8.38 -0.77 -4.94
C LYS A 12 6.95 -1.07 -5.38
N LYS A 13 6.08 -1.28 -4.41
CA LYS A 13 4.68 -1.65 -4.55
C LYS A 13 3.80 -0.51 -4.06
N GLY A 14 2.63 -0.39 -4.68
CA GLY A 14 1.56 0.52 -4.28
C GLY A 14 0.20 -0.17 -4.41
N VAL A 15 -0.85 0.54 -4.04
CA VAL A 15 -2.23 0.05 -4.08
C VAL A 15 -3.09 0.97 -4.94
N LEU A 16 -3.78 0.37 -5.90
CA LEU A 16 -4.81 1.03 -6.69
C LEU A 16 -6.21 0.63 -6.20
N ASN A 17 -7.11 1.59 -6.20
CA ASN A 17 -8.53 1.30 -6.10
C ASN A 17 -9.09 0.78 -7.44
N ARG A 18 -10.34 0.31 -7.45
CA ARG A 18 -11.00 -0.25 -8.66
C ARG A 18 -11.18 0.77 -9.80
N GLN A 19 -11.05 2.06 -9.53
CA GLN A 19 -11.14 3.14 -10.51
C GLN A 19 -9.76 3.50 -11.10
N GLY A 20 -8.70 2.77 -10.74
CA GLY A 20 -7.34 3.05 -11.17
C GLY A 20 -6.69 4.25 -10.48
N ARG A 21 -7.24 4.73 -9.36
CA ARG A 21 -6.63 5.80 -8.54
C ARG A 21 -5.76 5.19 -7.45
N TRP A 22 -4.65 5.86 -7.15
CA TRP A 22 -3.76 5.46 -6.06
C TRP A 22 -4.44 5.64 -4.69
N GLY A 23 -4.55 4.54 -3.95
CA GLY A 23 -4.81 4.57 -2.51
C GLY A 23 -3.51 4.61 -1.72
N VAL A 24 -2.45 3.94 -2.22
CA VAL A 24 -1.10 4.00 -1.67
C VAL A 24 -0.12 4.10 -2.84
N GLN A 25 0.74 5.11 -2.83
CA GLN A 25 1.74 5.31 -3.90
C GLN A 25 2.77 4.16 -3.92
N PRO A 26 3.38 3.86 -5.09
CA PRO A 26 4.38 2.82 -5.21
C PRO A 26 5.71 3.24 -4.58
N GLU A 27 5.82 3.06 -3.26
CA GLU A 27 6.94 3.51 -2.42
C GLU A 27 7.38 2.45 -1.39
N PHE A 28 6.63 1.34 -1.27
CA PHE A 28 6.82 0.33 -0.22
C PHE A 28 7.42 -0.97 -0.76
N ASP A 29 8.16 -1.69 0.07
CA ASP A 29 8.79 -2.96 -0.30
C ASP A 29 7.79 -4.13 -0.20
N GLU A 30 6.93 -4.07 0.80
CA GLU A 30 5.90 -5.06 1.07
C GLU A 30 4.56 -4.36 1.31
N ILE A 31 3.49 -4.99 0.80
CA ILE A 31 2.11 -4.55 0.99
C ILE A 31 1.26 -5.79 1.24
N TYR A 32 0.45 -5.74 2.29
CA TYR A 32 -0.54 -6.74 2.63
C TYR A 32 -1.91 -6.09 2.69
N LEU A 33 -2.90 -6.74 2.07
CA LEU A 33 -4.29 -6.35 2.12
C LEU A 33 -5.05 -7.37 2.97
N SER A 34 -5.77 -6.90 3.98
CA SER A 34 -6.76 -7.71 4.69
C SER A 34 -8.16 -7.30 4.23
N GLU A 35 -8.93 -8.26 3.72
CA GLU A 35 -10.34 -8.02 3.38
C GLU A 35 -11.27 -8.25 4.58
N GLU A 36 -10.83 -9.05 5.57
CA GLU A 36 -11.55 -9.29 6.83
C GLU A 36 -11.56 -8.04 7.72
N GLU A 37 -10.42 -7.34 7.77
CA GLU A 37 -10.27 -6.04 8.39
C GLU A 37 -9.76 -5.04 7.35
N PRO A 38 -10.60 -4.13 6.81
CA PRO A 38 -10.31 -3.34 5.62
C PRO A 38 -9.14 -2.36 5.83
N SER A 39 -7.94 -2.88 5.72
CA SER A 39 -6.68 -2.24 6.06
C SER A 39 -5.55 -2.70 5.14
N ILE A 40 -4.62 -1.78 4.93
CA ILE A 40 -3.45 -1.94 4.08
C ILE A 40 -2.22 -1.82 4.98
N ALA A 41 -1.57 -2.94 5.26
CA ALA A 41 -0.28 -2.92 5.93
C ALA A 41 0.83 -2.72 4.90
N VAL A 42 1.75 -1.81 5.18
CA VAL A 42 2.87 -1.49 4.30
C VAL A 42 4.17 -1.57 5.05
N LYS A 43 5.26 -1.87 4.36
CA LYS A 43 6.59 -1.90 4.96
C LYS A 43 7.60 -1.22 4.06
N ASN A 44 8.47 -0.43 4.67
CA ASN A 44 9.65 0.15 4.03
C ASN A 44 10.87 -0.02 4.96
N ALA A 45 11.95 0.72 4.69
CA ALA A 45 13.17 0.70 5.49
C ALA A 45 12.99 1.23 6.93
N GLN A 46 11.94 2.00 7.22
CA GLN A 46 11.65 2.59 8.52
C GLN A 46 10.86 1.62 9.42
N GLY A 47 10.06 0.73 8.82
CA GLY A 47 9.23 -0.21 9.56
C GLY A 47 7.89 -0.46 8.89
N TRP A 48 6.90 -0.77 9.73
CA TRP A 48 5.54 -1.12 9.35
C TRP A 48 4.58 0.05 9.54
N GLY A 49 3.87 0.38 8.47
CA GLY A 49 2.80 1.37 8.47
C GLY A 49 1.46 0.74 8.16
N THR A 50 0.39 1.50 8.37
CA THR A 50 -0.97 1.04 8.09
C THR A 50 -1.80 2.16 7.51
N TYR A 51 -2.55 1.84 6.46
CA TYR A 51 -3.52 2.72 5.81
C TYR A 51 -4.89 2.03 5.85
N ASP A 52 -5.96 2.81 5.83
CA ASP A 52 -7.29 2.26 5.56
C ASP A 52 -7.54 2.08 4.05
N PHE A 53 -8.67 1.47 3.71
CA PHE A 53 -9.12 1.32 2.31
C PHE A 53 -9.63 2.63 1.66
N SER A 54 -9.59 3.76 2.35
CA SER A 54 -9.73 5.06 1.69
C SER A 54 -8.39 5.60 1.17
N GLY A 55 -7.27 5.00 1.60
CA GLY A 55 -5.92 5.49 1.37
C GLY A 55 -5.45 6.47 2.44
N LYS A 56 -6.18 6.58 3.56
CA LYS A 56 -5.78 7.42 4.69
C LYS A 56 -4.79 6.65 5.55
N GLN A 57 -3.66 7.30 5.85
CA GLN A 57 -2.65 6.76 6.73
C GLN A 57 -3.12 6.77 8.20
N ILE A 58 -3.02 5.63 8.86
CA ILE A 58 -3.34 5.44 10.28
C ILE A 58 -2.04 5.40 11.09
N ILE A 59 -1.07 4.61 10.64
CA ILE A 59 0.24 4.42 11.29
C ILE A 59 1.34 4.70 10.27
N GLN A 60 2.35 5.45 10.68
CA GLN A 60 3.52 5.70 9.84
C GLN A 60 4.48 4.50 9.89
N PRO A 61 5.00 4.08 8.74
CA PRO A 61 6.07 3.10 8.68
C PRO A 61 7.37 3.61 9.29
#